data_AF-A0A1G6WZD1-F1
#
_entry.id   AF-A0A1G6WZD1-F1
#
_cell.length_a   1.000
_cell.length_b   1.000
_cell.length_c   1.000
_cell.angle_alpha   90.00
_cell.angle_beta   90.00
_cell.angle_gamma   90.00
#
_symmetry.space_group_name_H-M   'P 1'
#
loop_
_entity.id
_entity.type
_entity.pdbx_description
1 polymer ?
#
loop_
_entity_poly.entity_id
_entity_poly.type
_entity_poly.pdbx_seq_one_letter_code
_entity_poly.pdbx_strand_id
1 'polypeptide(L)'
;MKIGDKLLKELSKRYEPERTIDKKFGRYDLTFRTDSDGNPVTLFIGNRGANGRITGGRFTRVIVRDPSGKVLKDHWDAKGRA
;
A
#
# COMPACT_ATOMS: atom_id res chain seq x y z
N MET A 1 -0.03 14.31 -1.41
CA MET A 1 1.04 13.50 -0.78
C MET A 1 1.50 12.49 -1.81
N LYS A 2 2.81 12.31 -2.01
CA LYS A 2 3.37 11.30 -2.91
C LYS A 2 4.05 10.21 -2.08
N ILE A 3 4.01 8.97 -2.54
CA ILE A 3 4.76 7.88 -1.94
C ILE A 3 6.24 8.09 -2.28
N GLY A 4 7.09 8.21 -1.26
CA GLY A 4 8.53 8.35 -1.47
C GLY A 4 9.19 7.02 -1.80
N ASP A 5 10.36 7.06 -2.45
CA ASP A 5 11.04 5.87 -3.01
C ASP A 5 11.30 4.76 -1.99
N LYS A 6 11.63 5.12 -0.75
CA LYS A 6 11.86 4.12 0.32
C LYS A 6 10.59 3.33 0.65
N LEU A 7 9.44 4.00 0.69
CA LEU A 7 8.16 3.36 0.93
C LEU A 7 7.72 2.57 -0.30
N LEU A 8 7.97 3.11 -1.50
CA LEU A 8 7.69 2.41 -2.74
C LEU A 8 8.45 1.07 -2.83
N LYS A 9 9.73 1.05 -2.43
CA LYS A 9 10.54 -0.18 -2.35
C LYS A 9 10.00 -1.22 -1.36
N GLU A 10 9.33 -0.78 -0.30
CA GLU A 10 8.67 -1.69 0.63
C GLU A 10 7.40 -2.25 -0.01
N LEU A 11 6.57 -1.39 -0.59
CA LEU A 11 5.30 -1.76 -1.23
C LEU A 11 5.47 -2.54 -2.55
N SER A 12 6.67 -2.55 -3.13
CA SER A 12 6.98 -3.36 -4.32
C SER A 12 7.29 -4.82 -4.00
N LYS A 13 7.43 -5.17 -2.71
CA LYS A 13 7.65 -6.55 -2.28
C LYS A 13 6.36 -7.35 -2.35
N ARG A 14 6.50 -8.68 -2.48
CA ARG A 14 5.39 -9.62 -2.28
C ARG A 14 5.32 -10.02 -0.82
N TYR A 15 4.09 -10.16 -0.34
CA TYR A 15 3.76 -10.57 1.01
C TYR A 15 2.77 -11.75 0.96
N GLU A 16 2.29 -12.18 2.12
CA GLU A 16 1.24 -13.18 2.18
C GLU A 16 -0.02 -12.70 1.43
N PRO A 17 -0.58 -13.50 0.51
CA PRO A 17 -1.79 -13.16 -0.24
C PRO A 17 -3.02 -12.95 0.64
N GLU A 18 -3.91 -12.05 0.22
CA GLU A 18 -5.21 -11.80 0.88
C GLU A 18 -5.07 -11.55 2.40
N ARG A 19 -4.09 -10.70 2.77
CA ARG A 19 -3.83 -10.31 4.14
C ARG A 19 -3.85 -8.81 4.33
N THR A 20 -4.15 -8.42 5.57
CA THR A 20 -3.91 -7.08 6.07
C THR A 20 -2.65 -7.12 6.91
N ILE A 21 -1.68 -6.28 6.56
CA ILE A 21 -0.38 -6.23 7.22
C ILE A 21 -0.20 -4.87 7.86
N ASP A 22 0.11 -4.91 9.14
CA ASP A 22 0.42 -3.75 9.96
C ASP A 22 1.92 -3.63 10.17
N LYS A 23 2.48 -2.44 9.95
CA LYS A 23 3.93 -2.23 10.01
C LYS A 23 4.29 -0.81 10.40
N LYS A 24 5.37 -0.65 11.17
CA LYS A 24 6.02 0.65 11.40
C LYS A 24 6.97 1.00 10.26
N PHE A 25 6.93 2.24 9.80
CA PHE A 25 7.83 2.78 8.78
C PHE A 25 8.32 4.17 9.16
N GLY A 26 9.48 4.22 9.81
CA GLY A 26 10.00 5.44 10.42
C GLY A 26 9.02 5.96 11.47
N ARG A 27 8.58 7.21 11.32
CA ARG A 27 7.60 7.84 12.22
C ARG A 27 6.15 7.45 11.94
N TYR A 28 5.89 6.74 10.84
CA TYR A 28 4.53 6.40 10.41
C TYR A 28 4.16 4.97 10.78
N ASP A 29 2.88 4.79 11.09
CA ASP A 29 2.19 3.51 11.03
C ASP A 29 1.66 3.27 9.63
N LEU A 30 1.83 2.03 9.17
CA LEU A 30 1.28 1.52 7.92
C LEU A 30 0.27 0.42 8.22
N THR A 31 -0.79 0.40 7.42
CA THR A 31 -1.65 -0.75 7.22
C THR A 31 -1.82 -0.90 5.72
N PHE A 32 -1.44 -2.03 5.16
CA PHE A 32 -1.68 -2.31 3.76
C PHE A 32 -2.34 -3.66 3.56
N ARG A 33 -3.13 -3.75 2.49
CA ARG A 33 -3.82 -4.99 2.09
C ARG A 33 -3.17 -5.54 0.84
N THR A 34 -3.04 -6.86 0.81
CA THR A 34 -2.48 -7.60 -0.33
C THR A 34 -3.59 -8.24 -1.15
N ASP A 35 -3.37 -8.35 -2.45
CA ASP A 35 -4.19 -9.15 -3.35
C ASP A 35 -3.83 -10.65 -3.28
N SER A 36 -4.46 -11.45 -4.14
CA SER A 36 -4.22 -12.89 -4.29
C SER A 36 -2.81 -13.26 -4.73
N ASP A 37 -2.07 -12.32 -5.31
CA ASP A 37 -0.69 -12.47 -5.74
C ASP A 37 0.30 -12.00 -4.65
N GLY A 38 -0.21 -11.52 -3.50
CA GLY A 38 0.59 -10.96 -2.42
C GLY A 38 1.08 -9.53 -2.67
N ASN A 39 0.56 -8.84 -3.68
CA ASN A 39 0.94 -7.45 -3.96
C ASN A 39 0.17 -6.50 -3.04
N PRO A 40 0.84 -5.54 -2.39
CA PRO A 40 0.15 -4.45 -1.71
C PRO A 40 -0.68 -3.65 -2.73
N VAL A 41 -2.00 -3.57 -2.51
CA VAL A 41 -2.96 -2.89 -3.38
C VAL A 41 -3.69 -1.73 -2.70
N THR A 42 -3.75 -1.72 -1.37
CA THR A 42 -4.28 -0.58 -0.60
C THR A 42 -3.30 -0.24 0.51
N LEU A 43 -3.07 1.04 0.74
CA LEU A 43 -2.20 1.55 1.80
C LEU A 43 -2.93 2.62 2.61
N PHE A 44 -2.85 2.50 3.93
CA PHE A 44 -3.11 3.54 4.90
C PHE A 44 -1.78 3.88 5.59
N ILE A 45 -1.43 5.16 5.64
CA ILE A 45 -0.19 5.65 6.23
C ILE A 45 -0.47 6.86 7.11
N GLY A 46 0.03 6.86 8.34
CA GLY A 46 -0.22 7.97 9.25
C GLY A 46 0.15 7.60 10.68
N ASN A 47 -0.67 8.03 11.63
CA ASN A 47 -0.53 7.64 13.03
C ASN A 47 -1.65 6.66 13.39
N ARG A 48 -1.29 5.55 14.03
CA ARG A 48 -2.27 4.62 14.57
C ARG A 48 -2.85 5.18 15.87
N GLY A 49 -4.15 5.41 15.89
CA GLY A 49 -4.88 5.83 17.09
C GLY A 49 -5.10 4.68 18.06
N ALA A 50 -5.57 5.00 19.27
CA ALA A 50 -5.90 4.01 20.30
C ALA A 50 -7.00 3.01 19.86
N ASN A 51 -7.83 3.38 18.89
CA ASN A 51 -8.83 2.52 18.28
C ASN A 51 -8.27 1.57 17.19
N GLY A 52 -6.95 1.55 16.99
CA GLY A 52 -6.27 0.74 15.98
C GLY A 52 -6.38 1.27 14.54
N ARG A 53 -7.10 2.37 14.29
CA ARG A 53 -7.22 2.96 12.96
C ARG A 53 -6.08 3.91 12.67
N ILE A 54 -5.65 3.95 11.42
CA ILE A 54 -4.68 4.93 10.95
C ILE A 54 -5.40 6.20 10.54
N THR A 55 -5.02 7.33 11.15
CA THR A 55 -5.40 8.66 10.68
C THR A 55 -4.26 9.21 9.83
N GLY A 56 -4.53 9.50 8.56
CA GLY A 56 -3.48 9.96 7.65
C GLY A 56 -3.87 9.91 6.19
N GLY A 57 -2.99 9.38 5.34
CA GLY A 57 -3.20 9.26 3.90
C GLY A 57 -3.67 7.87 3.49
N ARG A 58 -4.57 7.82 2.51
CA ARG A 58 -5.01 6.59 1.85
C ARG A 58 -4.54 6.57 0.40
N PHE A 59 -4.01 5.42 -0.02
CA PHE A 59 -3.57 5.19 -1.39
C PHE A 59 -4.09 3.84 -1.90
N THR A 60 -4.32 3.76 -3.20
CA THR A 60 -4.64 2.51 -3.90
C THR A 60 -3.66 2.31 -5.04
N ARG A 61 -3.12 1.10 -5.17
CA ARG A 61 -2.25 0.74 -6.29
C ARG A 61 -3.09 0.34 -7.49
N VAL A 62 -2.70 0.80 -8.65
CA VAL A 62 -3.28 0.40 -9.93
C VAL A 62 -2.20 -0.32 -10.72
N ILE A 63 -2.35 -1.63 -10.84
CA ILE A 63 -1.51 -2.49 -11.65
C ILE A 63 -2.33 -2.92 -12.87
N VAL A 64 -1.92 -2.48 -14.06
CA VAL A 64 -2.51 -2.91 -15.34
C VAL A 64 -1.55 -3.88 -15.98
N ARG A 65 -2.03 -5.08 -16.31
CA ARG A 65 -1.29 -6.12 -17.02
C ARG A 65 -1.87 -6.31 -18.42
N ASP A 66 -1.03 -6.68 -19.37
CA ASP A 66 -1.48 -7.14 -20.68
C ASP A 66 -1.93 -8.62 -20.63
N PRO A 67 -2.48 -9.18 -21.72
CA PRO A 67 -2.90 -10.58 -21.77
C PRO A 67 -1.76 -11.60 -21.55
N SER A 68 -0.49 -11.20 -21.77
CA SER A 68 0.68 -12.03 -21.49
C SER A 68 1.12 -11.97 -20.01
N GLY A 69 0.47 -11.14 -19.20
CA GLY A 69 0.80 -10.91 -17.79
C GLY A 69 1.88 -9.84 -17.56
N LYS A 70 2.39 -9.19 -18.62
CA LYS A 70 3.38 -8.11 -18.49
C LYS A 70 2.71 -6.86 -17.92
N VAL A 71 3.36 -6.25 -16.93
CA VAL A 71 2.88 -5.01 -16.31
C VAL A 71 3.06 -3.85 -17.30
N LEU A 72 1.93 -3.24 -17.70
CA LEU A 72 1.89 -2.05 -18.56
C LEU A 72 1.91 -0.77 -17.73
N LYS A 73 1.24 -0.76 -16.58
CA LYS A 73 1.15 0.40 -15.70
C LYS A 73 1.18 -0.06 -14.25
N ASP A 74 1.96 0.62 -13.42
CA ASP A 74 2.00 0.40 -11.98
C ASP A 74 2.24 1.74 -11.28
N HIS A 75 1.23 2.21 -10.56
CA HIS A 75 1.32 3.47 -9.82
C HIS A 75 0.35 3.46 -8.63
N TRP A 76 0.59 4.39 -7.71
CA TRP A 76 -0.25 4.59 -6.53
C TRP A 76 -1.05 5.88 -6.66
N ASP A 77 -2.36 5.76 -6.54
CA ASP A 77 -3.29 6.89 -6.51
C ASP A 77 -3.56 7.32 -5.08
N ALA A 78 -3.36 8.61 -4.80
CA ALA A 78 -3.80 9.21 -3.54
C ALA A 78 -5.33 9.36 -3.54
N LYS A 79 -5.99 8.78 -2.53
CA LYS A 79 -7.45 8.87 -2.35
C LYS A 79 -7.87 9.87 -1.26
N GLY A 80 -6.91 10.65 -0.75
CA GLY A 80 -7.16 11.67 0.27
C GLY A 80 -6.88 11.17 1.68
N ARG A 81 -7.57 11.75 2.67
CA ARG A 81 -7.40 11.40 4.08
C ARG A 81 -8.22 10.17 4.44
N ALA A 82 -7.64 9.32 5.29
CA ALA A 82 -8.32 8.22 5.98
C ALA A 82 -8.34 8.47 7.48
#